data_AF-A0A2V2F742-F1
#
_entry.id   AF-A0A2V2F742-F1
#
_cell.length_a   1.000
_cell.length_b   1.000
_cell.length_c   1.000
_cell.angle_alpha   90.00
_cell.angle_beta   90.00
_cell.angle_gamma   90.00
#
_symmetry.space_group_name_H-M   'P 1'
#
loop_
_entity.id
_entity.type
_entity.pdbx_description
1 polymer ?
#
loop_
_entity_poly.entity_id
_entity_poly.type
_entity_poly.pdbx_seq_one_letter_code
_entity_poly.pdbx_strand_id
1 'polypeptide(L)'
;MQVKQFFDAMGELETKYVQEALTYKKPVRRSAWMRWGAAAACFVLVAVLLTEGILSPLAGMTVTAYAVGTDAEIPSAGAAFATGTINEDGTLSGYPLMFYLQGSGIEKVRFSCKSGQIRFTDLTGQRDEYGFAQNFTVTYGAAAGDETDYPSLLVEWLPRPMMEALAAADTGIADLPADLRQDIIVLEITFANGRTATRAVTIDLQDDGSFRAAFRAYRIRKSDVFVGRADSQPMPKDAQGADTLTVTFLDADGHAVEPEGTWYVTDRIDRIAVSFDGQAPDAVQMFFTPSGTETAIEMDFLQTDAAGAENQIVISADALHRDSLMGHLRLVARAGSRTLQSSLYNVIYQP
;
A
#
# COMPACT_ATOMS: atom_id res chain seq x y z
N MET A 1 33.74 61.65 -61.67
CA MET A 1 32.26 61.57 -61.72
C MET A 1 31.67 60.49 -60.80
N GLN A 2 32.40 60.01 -59.76
CA GLN A 2 31.91 58.98 -58.83
C GLN A 2 31.58 59.49 -57.41
N VAL A 3 31.90 60.75 -57.09
CA VAL A 3 31.64 61.29 -55.74
C VAL A 3 30.18 61.73 -55.56
N LYS A 4 29.54 62.25 -56.61
CA LYS A 4 28.12 62.72 -56.53
C LYS A 4 27.12 61.58 -56.32
N GLN A 5 27.31 60.43 -56.97
CA GLN A 5 26.41 59.28 -56.82
C GLN A 5 26.49 58.65 -55.41
N PHE A 6 27.63 58.79 -54.72
CA PHE A 6 27.79 58.28 -53.35
C PHE A 6 27.11 59.18 -52.31
N PHE A 7 27.15 60.50 -52.49
CA PHE A 7 26.46 61.45 -51.61
C PHE A 7 24.93 61.41 -51.80
N ASP A 8 24.45 61.25 -53.04
CA ASP A 8 23.00 61.11 -53.29
C ASP A 8 22.44 59.81 -52.68
N ALA A 9 23.18 58.69 -52.76
CA ALA A 9 22.79 57.43 -52.12
C ALA A 9 22.83 57.47 -50.58
N MET A 10 23.76 58.24 -49.99
CA MET A 10 23.83 58.45 -48.54
C MET A 10 22.69 59.33 -48.01
N GLY A 11 22.30 60.37 -48.76
CA GLY A 11 21.16 61.25 -48.40
C GLY A 11 19.80 60.53 -48.44
N GLU A 12 19.62 59.58 -49.36
CA GLU A 12 18.41 58.74 -49.41
C GLU A 12 18.34 57.71 -48.26
N LEU A 13 19.48 57.19 -47.79
CA LEU A 13 19.51 56.30 -46.60
C LEU A 13 19.14 57.08 -45.32
N GLU A 14 19.72 58.27 -45.13
CA GLU A 14 19.47 59.07 -43.93
C GLU A 14 18.00 59.51 -43.83
N THR A 15 17.38 59.91 -44.94
CA THR A 15 15.96 60.30 -44.97
C THR A 15 15.01 59.12 -44.74
N LYS A 16 15.32 57.92 -45.26
CA LYS A 16 14.50 56.72 -45.06
C LYS A 16 14.53 56.24 -43.60
N TYR A 17 15.71 56.23 -42.95
CA TYR A 17 15.81 55.84 -41.53
C TYR A 17 15.23 56.91 -40.59
N VAL A 18 15.33 58.19 -40.93
CA VAL A 18 14.70 59.28 -40.15
C VAL A 18 13.18 59.24 -40.27
N GLN A 19 12.61 58.95 -41.45
CA GLN A 19 11.17 58.74 -41.59
C GLN A 19 10.70 57.47 -40.86
N GLU A 20 11.46 56.37 -40.91
CA GLU A 20 11.09 55.12 -40.22
C GLU A 20 11.15 55.26 -38.69
N ALA A 21 12.10 56.04 -38.16
CA ALA A 21 12.18 56.40 -36.74
C ALA A 21 11.07 57.37 -36.29
N LEU A 22 10.68 58.34 -37.13
CA LEU A 22 9.58 59.27 -36.84
C LEU A 22 8.18 58.64 -36.97
N THR A 23 8.06 57.59 -37.80
CA THR A 23 6.78 56.88 -38.03
C THR A 23 6.64 55.63 -37.16
N TYR A 24 7.62 55.31 -36.32
CA TYR A 24 7.51 54.26 -35.31
C TYR A 24 6.46 54.65 -34.26
N LYS A 25 5.22 54.23 -34.50
CA LYS A 25 4.14 54.25 -33.52
C LYS A 25 4.62 53.54 -32.26
N LYS A 26 4.78 54.31 -31.18
CA LYS A 26 4.89 53.76 -29.81
C LYS A 26 3.84 52.65 -29.65
N PRO A 27 4.24 51.39 -29.38
CA PRO A 27 3.27 50.46 -28.84
C PRO A 27 2.73 51.09 -27.56
N VAL A 28 1.40 51.11 -27.44
CA VAL A 28 0.69 51.54 -26.23
C VAL A 28 1.44 50.97 -25.04
N ARG A 29 1.90 51.86 -24.15
CA ARG A 29 2.59 51.52 -22.91
C ARG A 29 1.64 50.58 -22.16
N ARG A 30 1.80 49.26 -22.31
CA ARG A 30 1.03 48.29 -21.52
C ARG A 30 1.36 48.64 -20.08
N SER A 31 0.33 49.08 -19.38
CA SER A 31 0.41 49.65 -18.04
C SER A 31 1.31 48.76 -17.18
N ALA A 32 2.25 49.36 -16.46
CA ALA A 32 3.10 48.65 -15.51
C ALA A 32 2.26 47.74 -14.59
N TRP A 33 1.00 48.11 -14.34
CA TRP A 33 -0.01 47.35 -13.61
C TRP A 33 -0.23 45.92 -14.13
N MET A 34 -0.16 45.69 -15.45
CA MET A 34 -0.34 44.35 -16.02
C MET A 34 0.90 43.46 -15.85
N ARG A 35 2.09 44.06 -15.71
CA ARG A 35 3.33 43.33 -15.35
C ARG A 35 3.33 42.94 -13.87
N TRP A 36 2.73 43.77 -13.00
CA TRP A 36 2.47 43.40 -11.60
C TRP A 36 1.38 42.34 -11.48
N GLY A 37 0.37 42.33 -12.36
CA GLY A 37 -0.68 41.31 -12.34
C GLY A 37 -0.17 39.90 -12.61
N ALA A 38 0.70 39.73 -13.61
CA ALA A 38 1.32 38.43 -13.91
C ALA A 38 2.33 38.02 -12.84
N ALA A 39 3.16 38.95 -12.34
CA ALA A 39 4.09 38.69 -11.24
C ALA A 39 3.37 38.37 -9.93
N ALA A 40 2.26 39.04 -9.63
CA ALA A 40 1.41 38.76 -8.45
C ALA A 40 0.66 37.44 -8.60
N ALA A 41 0.17 37.07 -9.79
CA ALA A 41 -0.43 35.76 -10.03
C ALA A 41 0.59 34.63 -9.87
N CYS A 42 1.84 34.80 -10.35
CA CYS A 42 2.93 33.86 -10.11
C CYS A 42 3.36 33.86 -8.64
N PHE A 43 3.40 35.00 -7.95
CA PHE A 43 3.66 35.06 -6.51
C PHE A 43 2.54 34.45 -5.68
N VAL A 44 1.28 34.54 -6.12
CA VAL A 44 0.13 33.89 -5.48
C VAL A 44 0.14 32.39 -5.78
N LEU A 45 0.48 31.95 -6.99
CA LEU A 45 0.66 30.52 -7.31
C LEU A 45 1.83 29.93 -6.54
N VAL A 46 2.98 30.60 -6.51
CA VAL A 46 4.14 30.20 -5.71
C VAL A 46 3.84 30.30 -4.23
N ALA A 47 3.12 31.31 -3.75
CA ALA A 47 2.68 31.38 -2.35
C ALA A 47 1.64 30.31 -2.03
N VAL A 48 0.71 29.95 -2.93
CA VAL A 48 -0.25 28.86 -2.74
C VAL A 48 0.48 27.51 -2.69
N LEU A 49 1.41 27.28 -3.63
CA LEU A 49 2.26 26.08 -3.67
C LEU A 49 3.26 26.02 -2.48
N LEU A 50 3.74 27.16 -1.99
CA LEU A 50 4.61 27.24 -0.82
C LEU A 50 3.83 27.29 0.51
N THR A 51 2.55 27.70 0.52
CA THR A 51 1.70 27.65 1.73
C THR A 51 1.25 26.22 2.05
N GLU A 52 1.26 25.32 1.07
CA GLU A 52 1.14 23.89 1.36
C GLU A 52 2.40 23.34 2.05
N GLY A 53 3.57 23.98 1.87
CA GLY A 53 4.87 23.51 2.38
C GLY A 53 5.50 24.27 3.56
N ILE A 54 5.18 25.54 3.81
CA ILE A 54 6.00 26.40 4.71
C ILE A 54 5.29 26.80 6.02
N LEU A 55 4.01 26.45 6.21
CA LEU A 55 3.34 26.62 7.51
C LEU A 55 2.47 25.43 7.93
N SER A 56 2.84 24.22 7.52
CA SER A 56 2.27 23.03 8.15
C SER A 56 3.02 22.77 9.44
N PRO A 57 2.40 22.90 10.63
CA PRO A 57 3.03 22.44 11.87
C PRO A 57 3.27 20.91 11.86
N LEU A 58 2.90 20.19 10.78
CA LEU A 58 3.02 18.75 10.57
C LEU A 58 4.28 18.31 9.81
N ALA A 59 5.27 19.19 9.57
CA ALA A 59 6.57 18.76 9.03
C ALA A 59 7.17 17.69 9.96
N GLY A 60 7.15 16.41 9.53
CA GLY A 60 7.53 15.24 10.33
C GLY A 60 6.38 14.37 10.88
N MET A 61 5.11 14.66 10.55
CA MET A 61 3.93 13.85 10.89
C MET A 61 3.21 13.36 9.64
N THR A 62 3.99 13.08 8.60
CA THR A 62 3.50 12.44 7.37
C THR A 62 3.43 10.94 7.62
N VAL A 63 2.22 10.40 7.49
CA VAL A 63 2.00 8.96 7.40
C VAL A 63 1.53 8.69 5.98
N THR A 64 2.07 7.63 5.39
CA THR A 64 1.68 7.05 4.10
C THR A 64 1.29 5.59 4.34
N ALA A 65 0.54 5.02 3.41
CA ALA A 65 0.16 3.61 3.43
C ALA A 65 0.71 2.95 2.15
N TYR A 66 1.16 1.72 2.26
CA TYR A 66 1.74 0.96 1.15
C TYR A 66 1.04 -0.36 1.01
N ALA A 67 0.74 -0.76 -0.23
CA ALA A 67 0.15 -2.05 -0.50
C ALA A 67 1.21 -3.15 -0.47
N VAL A 68 0.93 -4.18 0.31
CA VAL A 68 1.84 -5.32 0.47
C VAL A 68 1.89 -6.11 -0.84
N GLY A 69 3.10 -6.52 -1.23
CA GLY A 69 3.38 -7.26 -2.46
C GLY A 69 3.80 -6.43 -3.67
N THR A 70 3.51 -5.13 -3.66
CA THR A 70 4.07 -4.20 -4.67
C THR A 70 4.93 -3.10 -4.06
N ASP A 71 4.82 -2.89 -2.74
CA ASP A 71 5.38 -1.75 -2.00
C ASP A 71 5.06 -0.41 -2.64
N ALA A 72 3.97 -0.36 -3.41
CA ALA A 72 3.47 0.87 -4.00
C ALA A 72 2.69 1.66 -2.95
N GLU A 73 2.97 2.96 -2.87
CA GLU A 73 2.17 3.88 -2.06
C GLU A 73 0.72 3.83 -2.50
N ILE A 74 -0.21 3.70 -1.56
CA ILE A 74 -1.65 3.82 -1.80
C ILE A 74 -1.96 5.32 -1.99
N PRO A 75 -2.20 5.79 -3.23
CA PRO A 75 -2.28 7.22 -3.47
C PRO A 75 -3.61 7.77 -2.96
N SER A 76 -3.62 9.07 -2.64
CA SER A 76 -4.85 9.76 -2.21
C SER A 76 -5.96 9.78 -3.25
N ALA A 77 -5.60 9.73 -4.54
CA ALA A 77 -6.54 9.60 -5.64
C ALA A 77 -7.19 8.21 -5.68
N GLY A 78 -6.47 7.18 -5.24
CA GLY A 78 -6.83 5.77 -5.26
C GLY A 78 -6.19 4.99 -6.42
N ALA A 79 -5.83 3.74 -6.16
CA ALA A 79 -5.25 2.80 -7.12
C ALA A 79 -5.92 1.42 -7.01
N ALA A 80 -5.95 0.67 -8.12
CA ALA A 80 -6.36 -0.73 -8.11
C ALA A 80 -5.24 -1.59 -7.54
N PHE A 81 -5.58 -2.59 -6.75
CA PHE A 81 -4.61 -3.51 -6.13
C PHE A 81 -4.73 -4.90 -6.73
N ALA A 82 -3.59 -5.48 -7.09
CA ALA A 82 -3.51 -6.81 -7.70
C ALA A 82 -3.40 -7.94 -6.66
N THR A 83 -3.74 -7.68 -5.40
CA THR A 83 -3.55 -8.67 -4.31
C THR A 83 -4.68 -9.69 -4.24
N GLY A 84 -5.86 -9.35 -4.78
CA GLY A 84 -6.98 -10.28 -4.87
C GLY A 84 -8.27 -9.65 -5.40
N THR A 85 -9.20 -10.49 -5.82
CA THR A 85 -10.53 -10.14 -6.32
C THR A 85 -11.61 -10.88 -5.54
N ILE A 86 -12.85 -10.41 -5.64
CA ILE A 86 -14.04 -11.15 -5.23
C ILE A 86 -14.78 -11.66 -6.46
N ASN A 87 -15.22 -12.92 -6.42
CA ASN A 87 -15.98 -13.57 -7.48
C ASN A 87 -17.49 -13.36 -7.29
N GLU A 88 -18.27 -13.64 -8.33
CA GLU A 88 -19.73 -13.49 -8.33
C GLU A 88 -20.43 -14.35 -7.27
N ASP A 89 -19.81 -15.43 -6.80
CA ASP A 89 -20.31 -16.31 -5.73
C ASP A 89 -19.86 -15.90 -4.33
N GLY A 90 -19.20 -14.74 -4.20
CA GLY A 90 -18.67 -14.22 -2.93
C GLY A 90 -17.38 -14.88 -2.47
N THR A 91 -16.82 -15.83 -3.23
CA THR A 91 -15.49 -16.37 -2.96
C THR A 91 -14.41 -15.34 -3.31
N LEU A 92 -13.27 -15.42 -2.61
CA LEU A 92 -12.12 -14.57 -2.88
C LEU A 92 -11.09 -15.34 -3.69
N SER A 93 -10.48 -14.67 -4.65
CA SER A 93 -9.26 -15.12 -5.31
C SER A 93 -8.12 -14.24 -4.83
N GLY A 94 -7.23 -14.78 -3.99
CA GLY A 94 -6.20 -14.01 -3.28
C GLY A 94 -6.76 -13.19 -2.10
N TYR A 95 -6.02 -12.18 -1.65
CA TYR A 95 -6.45 -11.30 -0.55
C TYR A 95 -6.84 -9.91 -1.05
N PRO A 96 -8.04 -9.42 -0.70
CA PRO A 96 -8.62 -8.26 -1.35
C PRO A 96 -7.88 -6.95 -1.03
N LEU A 97 -7.41 -6.76 0.21
CA LEU A 97 -6.49 -5.66 0.54
C LEU A 97 -5.62 -6.02 1.75
N MET A 98 -4.31 -5.82 1.59
CA MET A 98 -3.33 -5.85 2.65
C MET A 98 -2.38 -4.65 2.52
N PHE A 99 -2.13 -3.95 3.61
CA PHE A 99 -1.29 -2.75 3.61
C PHE A 99 -0.53 -2.58 4.92
N TYR A 100 0.54 -1.78 4.90
CA TYR A 100 1.21 -1.28 6.10
C TYR A 100 1.29 0.24 6.06
N LEU A 101 1.65 0.85 7.20
CA LEU A 101 1.85 2.29 7.32
C LEU A 101 3.33 2.61 7.37
N GLN A 102 3.74 3.71 6.76
CA GLN A 102 5.06 4.30 6.99
C GLN A 102 4.93 5.74 7.45
N GLY A 103 5.80 6.17 8.34
CA GLY A 103 5.83 7.54 8.84
C GLY A 103 6.74 7.65 10.04
N SER A 104 7.04 8.87 10.46
CA SER A 104 7.94 9.10 11.59
C SER A 104 7.17 9.33 12.90
N GLY A 105 7.63 8.68 13.97
CA GLY A 105 7.13 8.90 15.33
C GLY A 105 5.68 8.52 15.56
N ILE A 106 5.16 7.49 14.86
CA ILE A 106 3.82 6.94 15.09
C ILE A 106 3.84 6.17 16.43
N GLU A 107 3.19 6.71 17.46
CA GLU A 107 3.14 6.04 18.77
C GLU A 107 2.07 4.95 18.78
N LYS A 108 0.86 5.28 18.32
CA LYS A 108 -0.27 4.35 18.23
C LYS A 108 -1.22 4.73 17.11
N VAL A 109 -1.91 3.73 16.59
CA VAL A 109 -2.96 3.90 15.58
C VAL A 109 -4.19 3.13 16.02
N ARG A 110 -5.31 3.84 16.12
CA ARG A 110 -6.62 3.22 16.27
C ARG A 110 -7.25 3.05 14.90
N PHE A 111 -7.58 1.82 14.55
CA PHE A 111 -8.26 1.47 13.32
C PHE A 111 -9.74 1.28 13.59
N SER A 112 -10.60 1.76 12.68
CA SER A 112 -12.04 1.58 12.77
C SER A 112 -12.63 1.34 11.39
N CYS A 113 -13.09 0.13 11.15
CA CYS A 113 -13.70 -0.31 9.89
C CYS A 113 -15.21 -0.15 9.94
N LYS A 114 -15.81 0.42 8.89
CA LYS A 114 -17.25 0.69 8.85
C LYS A 114 -18.05 -0.59 8.70
N SER A 115 -17.79 -1.37 7.66
CA SER A 115 -18.62 -2.52 7.27
C SER A 115 -17.86 -3.84 7.35
N GLY A 116 -16.71 -3.93 6.70
CA GLY A 116 -15.88 -5.13 6.67
C GLY A 116 -15.21 -5.43 8.00
N GLN A 117 -14.21 -6.30 7.95
CA GLN A 117 -13.37 -6.60 9.10
C GLN A 117 -11.92 -6.37 8.76
N ILE A 118 -11.17 -5.96 9.76
CA ILE A 118 -9.73 -5.72 9.69
C ILE A 118 -9.02 -6.63 10.69
N ARG A 119 -7.78 -6.97 10.37
CA ARG A 119 -6.87 -7.74 11.23
C ARG A 119 -5.53 -7.03 11.26
N PHE A 120 -4.82 -7.18 12.38
CA PHE A 120 -3.45 -6.71 12.51
C PHE A 120 -2.53 -7.88 12.86
N THR A 121 -1.46 -8.03 12.09
CA THR A 121 -0.40 -9.02 12.31
C THR A 121 0.95 -8.32 12.38
N ASP A 122 1.71 -8.61 13.44
CA ASP A 122 3.09 -8.18 13.59
C ASP A 122 4.02 -9.37 13.32
N LEU A 123 4.68 -9.38 12.16
CA LEU A 123 5.60 -10.45 11.79
C LEU A 123 6.90 -10.47 12.63
N THR A 124 7.15 -9.43 13.41
CA THR A 124 8.26 -9.40 14.38
C THR A 124 7.89 -10.05 15.72
N GLY A 125 6.59 -10.21 16.01
CA GLY A 125 6.09 -10.74 17.27
C GLY A 125 6.22 -9.81 18.48
N GLN A 126 6.56 -8.53 18.27
CA GLN A 126 6.79 -7.59 19.36
C GLN A 126 5.48 -7.01 19.92
N ARG A 127 4.47 -6.81 19.07
CA ARG A 127 3.20 -6.16 19.41
C ARG A 127 2.10 -7.18 19.64
N ASP A 128 1.00 -6.67 20.18
CA ASP A 128 -0.23 -7.43 20.25
C ASP A 128 -0.85 -7.55 18.84
N GLU A 129 -1.28 -8.76 18.50
CA GLU A 129 -2.00 -9.05 17.26
C GLU A 129 -3.51 -9.00 17.49
N TYR A 130 -4.26 -8.66 16.45
CA TYR A 130 -5.72 -8.58 16.50
C TYR A 130 -6.32 -9.39 15.38
N GLY A 131 -7.22 -10.30 15.72
CA GLY A 131 -8.00 -11.07 14.75
C GLY A 131 -8.97 -10.18 13.96
N PHE A 132 -9.77 -10.81 13.09
CA PHE A 132 -10.75 -10.05 12.31
C PHE A 132 -11.78 -9.38 13.21
N ALA A 133 -11.69 -8.06 13.30
CA ALA A 133 -12.51 -7.19 14.12
C ALA A 133 -12.87 -5.93 13.33
N GLN A 134 -13.71 -5.08 13.90
CA GLN A 134 -14.01 -3.79 13.27
C GLN A 134 -13.12 -2.68 13.82
N ASN A 135 -12.82 -2.70 15.12
CA ASN A 135 -12.02 -1.67 15.77
C ASN A 135 -10.97 -2.30 16.69
N PHE A 136 -9.75 -1.76 16.65
CA PHE A 136 -8.68 -2.03 17.61
C PHE A 136 -7.66 -0.90 17.60
N THR A 137 -6.82 -0.86 18.63
CA THR A 137 -5.72 0.10 18.75
C THR A 137 -4.39 -0.63 18.81
N VAL A 138 -3.47 -0.29 17.92
CA VAL A 138 -2.13 -0.87 17.84
C VAL A 138 -1.11 0.15 18.34
N THR A 139 -0.17 -0.30 19.16
CA THR A 139 1.02 0.47 19.54
C THR A 139 2.11 0.25 18.51
N TYR A 140 2.61 1.32 17.87
CA TYR A 140 3.67 1.24 16.86
C TYR A 140 5.06 1.43 17.49
N GLY A 141 5.23 2.35 18.45
CA GLY A 141 6.51 2.61 19.14
C GLY A 141 6.99 4.06 19.00
N ALA A 142 7.42 4.67 20.10
CA ALA A 142 7.56 6.12 20.22
C ALA A 142 8.91 6.72 19.73
N ALA A 143 9.90 5.91 19.36
CA ALA A 143 11.25 6.39 19.08
C ALA A 143 11.63 6.34 17.59
N ALA A 144 12.28 7.42 17.11
CA ALA A 144 12.89 7.46 15.79
C ALA A 144 13.96 6.34 15.67
N GLY A 145 13.86 5.52 14.63
CA GLY A 145 14.70 4.31 14.46
C GLY A 145 13.97 2.98 14.67
N ASP A 146 12.81 2.98 15.35
CA ASP A 146 11.92 1.82 15.44
C ASP A 146 10.99 1.70 14.21
N GLU A 147 11.11 2.60 13.23
CA GLU A 147 10.25 2.64 12.03
C GLU A 147 10.65 1.60 10.97
N THR A 148 11.73 0.85 11.25
CA THR A 148 12.32 -0.13 10.34
C THR A 148 11.49 -1.41 10.20
N ASP A 149 10.67 -1.72 11.19
CA ASP A 149 9.81 -2.92 11.17
C ASP A 149 8.42 -2.66 10.60
N TYR A 150 8.09 -1.44 10.20
CA TYR A 150 6.76 -1.08 9.71
C TYR A 150 6.28 -1.92 8.51
N PRO A 151 7.13 -2.32 7.54
CA PRO A 151 6.73 -3.27 6.50
C PRO A 151 6.27 -4.64 7.04
N SER A 152 6.68 -5.01 8.25
CA SER A 152 6.26 -6.22 8.97
C SER A 152 4.97 -6.04 9.79
N LEU A 153 4.39 -4.83 9.82
CA LEU A 153 3.16 -4.50 10.56
C LEU A 153 1.96 -4.46 9.60
N LEU A 154 1.36 -5.62 9.40
CA LEU A 154 0.38 -5.87 8.35
C LEU A 154 -1.03 -5.58 8.84
N VAL A 155 -1.78 -4.79 8.05
CA VAL A 155 -3.22 -4.61 8.20
C VAL A 155 -3.92 -5.28 7.03
N GLU A 156 -4.75 -6.27 7.34
CA GLU A 156 -5.55 -7.01 6.36
C GLU A 156 -7.01 -6.57 6.46
N TRP A 157 -7.69 -6.41 5.32
CA TRP A 157 -9.13 -6.12 5.27
C TRP A 157 -9.88 -7.23 4.54
N LEU A 158 -11.05 -7.59 5.04
CA LEU A 158 -11.98 -8.53 4.41
C LEU A 158 -13.40 -7.94 4.25
N PRO A 159 -13.98 -8.05 3.04
CA PRO A 159 -15.33 -7.56 2.74
C PRO A 159 -16.44 -8.54 3.16
N ARG A 160 -16.47 -9.00 4.41
CA ARG A 160 -17.43 -10.07 4.84
C ARG A 160 -18.89 -9.82 4.44
N PRO A 161 -19.47 -8.62 4.66
CA PRO A 161 -20.84 -8.37 4.24
C PRO A 161 -21.05 -8.49 2.73
N MET A 162 -20.04 -8.15 1.92
CA MET A 162 -20.10 -8.30 0.45
C MET A 162 -20.02 -9.77 0.05
N MET A 163 -19.13 -10.54 0.69
CA MET A 163 -19.01 -11.98 0.47
C MET A 163 -20.32 -12.70 0.79
N GLU A 164 -20.94 -12.38 1.94
CA GLU A 164 -22.22 -12.96 2.36
C GLU A 164 -23.36 -12.60 1.39
N ALA A 165 -23.36 -11.37 0.86
CA ALA A 165 -24.37 -10.92 -0.09
C ALA A 165 -24.25 -11.62 -1.46
N LEU A 166 -23.02 -11.82 -1.96
CA LEU A 166 -22.77 -12.50 -3.24
C LEU A 166 -22.94 -14.03 -3.14
N ALA A 167 -22.63 -14.61 -1.98
CA ALA A 167 -22.90 -16.03 -1.73
C ALA A 167 -24.41 -16.36 -1.70
N ALA A 168 -25.26 -15.35 -1.50
CA ALA A 168 -26.69 -15.52 -1.70
C ALA A 168 -27.00 -15.57 -3.20
N ALA A 169 -27.69 -16.62 -3.65
CA ALA A 169 -27.84 -17.01 -5.06
C ALA A 169 -28.58 -16.00 -5.99
N ASP A 170 -28.90 -14.80 -5.52
CA ASP A 170 -29.79 -13.84 -6.18
C ASP A 170 -29.12 -12.48 -6.46
N THR A 171 -27.80 -12.32 -6.28
CA THR A 171 -27.13 -11.01 -6.48
C THR A 171 -25.72 -11.18 -7.03
N GLY A 172 -25.43 -10.50 -8.15
CA GLY A 172 -24.07 -10.37 -8.69
C GLY A 172 -23.39 -9.08 -8.27
N ILE A 173 -22.09 -8.95 -8.57
CA ILE A 173 -21.25 -7.80 -8.20
C ILE A 173 -21.85 -6.48 -8.69
N ALA A 174 -22.35 -6.46 -9.92
CA ALA A 174 -22.95 -5.27 -10.53
C ALA A 174 -24.22 -4.80 -9.79
N ASP A 175 -24.97 -5.74 -9.21
CA ASP A 175 -26.27 -5.50 -8.55
C ASP A 175 -26.13 -5.20 -7.05
N LEU A 176 -24.91 -5.27 -6.50
CA LEU A 176 -24.67 -4.95 -5.10
C LEU A 176 -25.05 -3.49 -4.79
N PRO A 177 -25.78 -3.25 -3.69
CA PRO A 177 -26.04 -1.92 -3.16
C PRO A 177 -24.75 -1.09 -3.04
N ALA A 178 -24.83 0.19 -3.38
CA ALA A 178 -23.66 1.08 -3.38
C ALA A 178 -22.96 1.18 -2.01
N ASP A 179 -23.69 1.01 -0.92
CA ASP A 179 -23.16 1.00 0.45
C ASP A 179 -22.43 -0.30 0.82
N LEU A 180 -22.71 -1.42 0.12
CA LEU A 180 -21.93 -2.64 0.19
C LEU A 180 -20.72 -2.59 -0.73
N ARG A 181 -20.77 -1.87 -1.84
CA ARG A 181 -19.64 -1.72 -2.77
C ARG A 181 -18.53 -0.80 -2.25
N GLN A 182 -18.73 -0.16 -1.10
CA GLN A 182 -17.80 0.79 -0.52
C GLN A 182 -17.53 0.50 0.95
N ASP A 183 -16.27 0.60 1.36
CA ASP A 183 -15.89 0.56 2.76
C ASP A 183 -14.86 1.63 3.12
N ILE A 184 -14.71 1.86 4.42
CA ILE A 184 -13.75 2.81 4.97
C ILE A 184 -13.16 2.28 6.26
N ILE A 185 -11.84 2.35 6.35
CA ILE A 185 -11.07 2.17 7.56
C ILE A 185 -10.59 3.56 7.98
N VAL A 186 -11.07 4.06 9.11
CA VAL A 186 -10.60 5.31 9.72
C VAL A 186 -9.42 5.00 10.62
N LEU A 187 -8.37 5.82 10.50
CA LEU A 187 -7.15 5.71 11.29
C LEU A 187 -7.02 6.98 12.14
N GLU A 188 -7.13 6.83 13.44
CA GLU A 188 -6.80 7.86 14.41
C GLU A 188 -5.37 7.63 14.90
N ILE A 189 -4.44 8.41 14.36
CA ILE A 189 -3.00 8.27 14.58
C ILE A 189 -2.59 9.23 15.69
N THR A 190 -1.91 8.72 16.70
CA THR A 190 -1.23 9.53 17.73
C THR A 190 0.27 9.42 17.54
N PHE A 191 0.94 10.56 17.52
CA PHE A 191 2.39 10.64 17.39
C PHE A 191 3.03 10.80 18.77
N ALA A 192 4.31 10.41 18.89
CA ALA A 192 5.06 10.47 20.14
C ALA A 192 5.14 11.88 20.77
N ASN A 193 4.92 12.93 19.99
CA ASN A 193 4.84 14.32 20.47
C ASN A 193 3.45 14.70 21.04
N GLY A 194 2.53 13.74 21.20
CA GLY A 194 1.17 13.91 21.70
C GLY A 194 0.16 14.48 20.70
N ARG A 195 0.58 14.77 19.47
CA ARG A 195 -0.32 15.27 18.42
C ARG A 195 -1.03 14.12 17.73
N THR A 196 -2.14 14.44 17.08
CA THR A 196 -2.94 13.46 16.35
C THR A 196 -3.14 13.85 14.90
N ALA A 197 -3.35 12.84 14.06
CA ALA A 197 -3.84 12.99 12.70
C ALA A 197 -4.94 11.96 12.44
N THR A 198 -5.89 12.33 11.58
CA THR A 198 -6.93 11.42 11.13
C THR A 198 -6.76 11.15 9.64
N ARG A 199 -6.60 9.88 9.30
CA ARG A 199 -6.50 9.40 7.92
C ARG A 199 -7.60 8.37 7.68
N ALA A 200 -7.82 8.03 6.42
CA ALA A 200 -8.68 6.92 6.07
C ALA A 200 -8.14 6.18 4.85
N VAL A 201 -8.29 4.85 4.89
CA VAL A 201 -8.25 4.00 3.69
C VAL A 201 -9.69 3.83 3.24
N THR A 202 -10.02 4.31 2.05
CA THR A 202 -11.34 4.02 1.43
C THR A 202 -11.19 2.96 0.36
N ILE A 203 -12.17 2.07 0.27
CA ILE A 203 -12.11 0.88 -0.58
C ILE A 203 -13.39 0.85 -1.42
N ASP A 204 -13.23 0.68 -2.73
CA ASP A 204 -14.31 0.67 -3.72
C ASP A 204 -14.21 -0.62 -4.57
N LEU A 205 -15.29 -1.40 -4.59
CA LEU A 205 -15.44 -2.60 -5.43
C LEU A 205 -15.77 -2.22 -6.88
N GLN A 206 -14.93 -2.65 -7.81
CA GLN A 206 -15.13 -2.48 -9.24
C GLN A 206 -16.04 -3.58 -9.81
N ASP A 207 -16.60 -3.35 -11.00
CA ASP A 207 -17.53 -4.30 -11.65
C ASP A 207 -16.86 -5.62 -12.04
N ASP A 208 -15.54 -5.66 -12.16
CA ASP A 208 -14.76 -6.87 -12.47
C ASP A 208 -14.32 -7.65 -11.22
N GLY A 209 -14.82 -7.30 -10.04
CA GLY A 209 -14.45 -7.93 -8.77
C GLY A 209 -13.14 -7.42 -8.17
N SER A 210 -12.43 -6.50 -8.83
CA SER A 210 -11.21 -5.89 -8.28
C SER A 210 -11.51 -4.79 -7.26
N PHE A 211 -10.55 -4.53 -6.38
CA PHE A 211 -10.64 -3.49 -5.37
C PHE A 211 -9.74 -2.31 -5.70
N ARG A 212 -10.29 -1.11 -5.50
CA ARG A 212 -9.56 0.14 -5.55
C ARG A 212 -9.51 0.74 -4.15
N ALA A 213 -8.33 1.12 -3.68
CA ALA A 213 -8.20 1.79 -2.38
C ALA A 213 -7.42 3.10 -2.47
N ALA A 214 -7.72 4.03 -1.56
CA ALA A 214 -7.12 5.34 -1.48
C ALA A 214 -6.79 5.71 -0.04
N PHE A 215 -5.61 6.30 0.21
CA PHE A 215 -5.20 6.74 1.53
C PHE A 215 -5.16 8.27 1.61
N ARG A 216 -6.00 8.87 2.47
CA ARG A 216 -6.18 10.33 2.49
C ARG A 216 -6.43 10.90 3.87
N ALA A 217 -6.24 12.20 4.00
CA ALA A 217 -6.72 12.95 5.16
C ALA A 217 -8.23 12.77 5.30
N TYR A 218 -8.69 12.56 6.53
CA TYR A 218 -10.10 12.33 6.80
C TYR A 218 -10.59 13.17 7.97
N ARG A 219 -11.85 13.56 7.90
CA ARG A 219 -12.54 14.25 8.99
C ARG A 219 -13.72 13.41 9.43
N ILE A 220 -13.64 12.87 10.64
CA ILE A 220 -14.72 12.09 11.27
C ILE A 220 -15.99 12.94 11.33
N ARG A 221 -17.07 12.38 10.80
CA ARG A 221 -18.41 12.98 10.76
C ARG A 221 -19.27 12.41 11.89
N LYS A 222 -20.36 13.11 12.22
CA LYS A 222 -21.34 12.59 13.19
C LYS A 222 -22.00 11.28 12.74
N SER A 223 -22.07 11.03 11.44
CA SER A 223 -22.57 9.79 10.85
C SER A 223 -21.62 8.60 11.03
N ASP A 224 -20.35 8.84 11.37
CA ASP A 224 -19.32 7.81 11.44
C ASP A 224 -19.35 7.11 12.82
N VAL A 225 -20.55 6.67 13.21
CA VAL A 225 -20.80 6.05 14.52
C VAL A 225 -19.95 4.81 14.76
N PHE A 226 -19.47 4.17 13.69
CA PHE A 226 -18.57 3.02 13.73
C PHE A 226 -17.22 3.32 14.38
N VAL A 227 -16.72 4.56 14.28
CA VAL A 227 -15.45 4.98 14.90
C VAL A 227 -15.51 4.87 16.43
N GLY A 228 -16.70 5.08 17.00
CA GLY A 228 -16.96 4.98 18.43
C GLY A 228 -17.22 3.57 18.96
N ARG A 229 -17.19 2.51 18.12
CA ARG A 229 -17.35 1.12 18.62
C ARG A 229 -16.16 0.76 19.52
N ALA A 230 -16.42 -0.07 20.53
CA ALA A 230 -15.38 -0.55 21.43
C ALA A 230 -14.32 -1.36 20.68
N ASP A 231 -13.09 -1.34 21.19
CA ASP A 231 -12.01 -2.15 20.64
C ASP A 231 -12.18 -3.62 20.96
N SER A 232 -11.81 -4.46 19.99
CA SER A 232 -11.57 -5.87 20.26
C SER A 232 -10.39 -6.04 21.20
N GLN A 233 -10.43 -7.11 21.99
CA GLN A 233 -9.27 -7.53 22.77
C GLN A 233 -8.19 -8.10 21.85
N PRO A 234 -6.90 -7.91 22.20
CA PRO A 234 -5.82 -8.55 21.48
C PRO A 234 -5.95 -10.07 21.55
N MET A 235 -5.44 -10.75 20.52
CA MET A 235 -5.37 -12.20 20.53
C MET A 235 -4.46 -12.66 21.66
N PRO A 236 -4.84 -13.71 22.42
CA PRO A 236 -3.96 -14.25 23.44
C PRO A 236 -2.67 -14.74 22.79
N LYS A 237 -1.51 -14.29 23.32
CA LYS A 237 -0.20 -14.80 22.88
C LYS A 237 -0.09 -16.32 23.06
N ASP A 238 -0.82 -16.86 24.04
CA ASP A 238 -0.82 -18.28 24.41
C ASP A 238 -1.99 -19.09 23.79
N ALA A 239 -2.77 -18.49 22.87
CA ALA A 239 -3.71 -19.25 22.03
C ALA A 239 -3.00 -19.95 20.85
N GLN A 240 -1.66 -19.90 20.84
CA GLN A 240 -0.78 -20.82 20.15
C GLN A 240 -0.76 -22.14 20.94
N GLY A 241 -1.75 -23.00 20.70
CA GLY A 241 -1.63 -24.41 21.05
C GLY A 241 -0.39 -25.01 20.38
N ALA A 242 -0.10 -26.29 20.63
CA ALA A 242 0.92 -27.06 19.90
C ALA A 242 0.52 -27.32 18.42
N ASP A 243 -0.06 -26.31 17.80
CA ASP A 243 -0.62 -26.20 16.48
C ASP A 243 0.55 -26.23 15.50
N THR A 244 0.70 -27.35 14.79
CA THR A 244 1.87 -27.59 13.95
C THR A 244 1.53 -27.18 12.52
N LEU A 245 2.02 -26.00 12.12
CA LEU A 245 2.03 -25.65 10.71
C LEU A 245 3.05 -26.56 10.00
N THR A 246 2.54 -27.44 9.15
CA THR A 246 3.37 -28.33 8.35
C THR A 246 3.58 -27.71 6.99
N VAL A 247 4.85 -27.47 6.64
CA VAL A 247 5.26 -27.00 5.32
C VAL A 247 6.07 -28.11 4.67
N THR A 248 5.72 -28.48 3.45
CA THR A 248 6.43 -29.48 2.65
C THR A 248 6.77 -28.89 1.29
N PHE A 249 8.05 -28.83 0.98
CA PHE A 249 8.55 -28.43 -0.33
C PHE A 249 8.46 -29.64 -1.27
N LEU A 250 7.91 -29.45 -2.47
CA LEU A 250 7.64 -30.52 -3.42
C LEU A 250 8.32 -30.23 -4.76
N ASP A 251 8.88 -31.27 -5.38
CA ASP A 251 9.35 -31.22 -6.76
C ASP A 251 8.18 -31.30 -7.76
N ALA A 252 8.49 -31.24 -9.06
CA ALA A 252 7.50 -31.29 -10.14
C ALA A 252 6.70 -32.60 -10.18
N ASP A 253 7.26 -33.70 -9.66
CA ASP A 253 6.62 -35.00 -9.56
C ASP A 253 5.80 -35.16 -8.26
N GLY A 254 5.87 -34.18 -7.36
CA GLY A 254 5.17 -34.15 -6.08
C GLY A 254 5.89 -34.89 -4.95
N HIS A 255 7.19 -35.17 -5.08
CA HIS A 255 8.00 -35.74 -4.00
C HIS A 255 8.54 -34.64 -3.09
N ALA A 256 8.69 -34.97 -1.80
CA ALA A 256 9.27 -34.06 -0.83
C ALA A 256 10.74 -33.75 -1.15
N VAL A 257 11.06 -32.46 -1.19
CA VAL A 257 12.42 -31.94 -1.33
C VAL A 257 13.00 -31.74 0.06
N GLU A 258 14.05 -32.49 0.38
CA GLU A 258 14.79 -32.36 1.63
C GLU A 258 15.88 -31.27 1.51
N PRO A 259 16.23 -30.58 2.62
CA PRO A 259 17.28 -29.57 2.59
C PRO A 259 18.67 -30.20 2.40
N GLU A 260 19.53 -29.50 1.67
CA GLU A 260 20.97 -29.77 1.64
C GLU A 260 21.64 -29.08 2.84
N GLY A 261 21.86 -29.85 3.90
CA GLY A 261 22.33 -29.31 5.17
C GLY A 261 21.24 -28.47 5.83
N THR A 262 21.39 -27.15 5.84
CA THR A 262 20.39 -26.22 6.39
C THR A 262 19.67 -25.40 5.32
N TRP A 263 19.91 -25.68 4.03
CA TRP A 263 19.41 -24.89 2.91
C TRP A 263 18.52 -25.71 1.99
N TYR A 264 17.39 -25.14 1.57
CA TYR A 264 16.58 -25.68 0.49
C TYR A 264 17.02 -25.05 -0.84
N VAL A 265 17.34 -25.90 -1.82
CA VAL A 265 17.68 -25.46 -3.18
C VAL A 265 16.39 -25.23 -3.96
N THR A 266 16.04 -23.97 -4.19
CA THR A 266 14.69 -23.61 -4.70
C THR A 266 14.45 -24.00 -6.15
N ASP A 267 15.50 -24.20 -6.95
CA ASP A 267 15.38 -24.71 -8.33
C ASP A 267 14.75 -26.12 -8.39
N ARG A 268 14.87 -26.89 -7.29
CA ARG A 268 14.26 -28.23 -7.19
C ARG A 268 12.84 -28.22 -6.63
N ILE A 269 12.35 -27.06 -6.22
CA ILE A 269 11.05 -26.89 -5.59
C ILE A 269 10.12 -26.30 -6.65
N ASP A 270 9.09 -27.05 -7.02
CA ASP A 270 8.03 -26.60 -7.94
C ASP A 270 6.82 -26.09 -7.15
N ARG A 271 6.53 -26.71 -6.01
CA ARG A 271 5.32 -26.44 -5.22
C ARG A 271 5.61 -26.49 -3.73
N ILE A 272 4.79 -25.80 -2.94
CA ILE A 272 4.86 -25.81 -1.48
C ILE A 272 3.49 -26.17 -0.94
N ALA A 273 3.42 -27.30 -0.23
CA ALA A 273 2.21 -27.74 0.45
C ALA A 273 2.23 -27.24 1.90
N VAL A 274 1.10 -26.68 2.34
CA VAL A 274 0.94 -26.13 3.68
C VAL A 274 -0.35 -26.65 4.30
N SER A 275 -0.23 -27.27 5.47
CA SER A 275 -1.36 -27.74 6.27
C SER A 275 -1.24 -27.30 7.72
N PHE A 276 -2.39 -27.12 8.36
CA PHE A 276 -2.52 -26.76 9.76
C PHE A 276 -3.21 -27.92 10.49
N ASP A 277 -2.49 -28.62 11.37
CA ASP A 277 -3.00 -29.80 12.10
C ASP A 277 -3.71 -30.83 11.19
N GLY A 278 -3.21 -30.98 9.96
CA GLY A 278 -3.78 -31.87 8.95
C GLY A 278 -5.04 -31.34 8.24
N GLN A 279 -5.40 -30.08 8.45
CA GLN A 279 -6.47 -29.36 7.74
C GLN A 279 -5.88 -28.30 6.79
N ALA A 280 -6.66 -27.94 5.76
CA ALA A 280 -6.30 -26.84 4.88
C ALA A 280 -6.45 -25.51 5.65
N PRO A 281 -5.43 -24.63 5.65
CA PRO A 281 -5.63 -23.25 6.07
C PRO A 281 -6.59 -22.55 5.09
N ASP A 282 -7.22 -21.47 5.52
CA ASP A 282 -8.06 -20.61 4.67
C ASP A 282 -7.20 -19.95 3.59
N ALA A 283 -5.97 -19.60 3.94
CA ALA A 283 -5.01 -19.03 3.02
C ALA A 283 -3.57 -19.11 3.54
N VAL A 284 -2.61 -18.96 2.63
CA VAL A 284 -1.18 -18.97 2.90
C VAL A 284 -0.51 -17.80 2.21
N GLN A 285 0.29 -17.07 2.97
CA GLN A 285 1.13 -15.97 2.49
C GLN A 285 2.59 -16.37 2.60
N MET A 286 3.37 -16.07 1.57
CA MET A 286 4.79 -16.38 1.49
C MET A 286 5.62 -15.10 1.55
N PHE A 287 6.52 -15.02 2.51
CA PHE A 287 7.41 -13.88 2.73
C PHE A 287 8.87 -14.33 2.64
N PHE A 288 9.70 -13.54 1.97
CA PHE A 288 11.13 -13.80 1.80
C PHE A 288 11.95 -12.65 2.36
N THR A 289 13.07 -12.95 2.99
CA THR A 289 14.01 -11.95 3.49
C THR A 289 15.40 -12.29 2.93
N PRO A 290 16.03 -11.42 2.12
CA PRO A 290 17.37 -11.67 1.60
C PRO A 290 18.42 -11.90 2.70
N SER A 291 19.42 -12.73 2.41
CA SER A 291 20.55 -12.97 3.32
C SER A 291 21.47 -11.75 3.38
N GLY A 292 22.02 -11.47 4.57
CA GLY A 292 22.93 -10.33 4.79
C GLY A 292 22.23 -9.00 5.06
N THR A 293 20.90 -8.97 5.03
CA THR A 293 20.09 -7.77 5.28
C THR A 293 19.06 -7.95 6.38
N GLU A 294 19.26 -9.01 7.20
CA GLU A 294 18.45 -9.65 8.27
C GLU A 294 17.72 -8.71 9.24
N THR A 295 17.02 -7.74 8.69
CA THR A 295 16.21 -6.72 9.33
C THR A 295 14.84 -6.79 8.65
N ALA A 296 13.78 -6.51 9.40
CA ALA A 296 12.39 -6.56 8.95
C ALA A 296 12.07 -5.62 7.74
N ILE A 297 13.03 -4.78 7.35
CA ILE A 297 12.95 -3.78 6.27
C ILE A 297 12.89 -4.43 4.89
N GLU A 298 13.51 -5.60 4.70
CA GLU A 298 13.65 -6.26 3.38
C GLU A 298 12.78 -7.52 3.25
N MET A 299 11.67 -7.58 3.98
CA MET A 299 10.73 -8.69 3.83
C MET A 299 9.89 -8.50 2.57
N ASP A 300 10.24 -9.22 1.51
CA ASP A 300 9.49 -9.30 0.26
C ASP A 300 8.27 -10.21 0.44
N PHE A 301 7.08 -9.67 0.24
CA PHE A 301 5.90 -10.51 0.01
C PHE A 301 6.00 -11.13 -1.39
N LEU A 302 6.00 -12.46 -1.45
CA LEU A 302 6.18 -13.19 -2.69
C LEU A 302 4.84 -13.58 -3.33
N GLN A 303 3.94 -14.15 -2.53
CA GLN A 303 2.70 -14.71 -3.04
C GLN A 303 1.68 -14.88 -1.93
N THR A 304 0.41 -14.88 -2.31
CA THR A 304 -0.65 -15.45 -1.49
C THR A 304 -1.51 -16.38 -2.33
N ASP A 305 -1.96 -17.45 -1.69
CA ASP A 305 -2.96 -18.33 -2.24
C ASP A 305 -4.08 -18.56 -1.22
N ALA A 306 -5.31 -18.63 -1.73
CA ALA A 306 -6.53 -18.82 -0.96
C ALA A 306 -7.36 -19.87 -1.71
N ALA A 307 -7.84 -20.87 -0.96
CA ALA A 307 -8.38 -22.15 -1.41
C ALA A 307 -7.34 -23.28 -1.54
N GLY A 308 -7.60 -24.38 -0.82
CA GLY A 308 -6.79 -25.60 -0.83
C GLY A 308 -7.61 -26.83 -1.21
N ALA A 309 -6.92 -27.94 -1.44
CA ALA A 309 -7.54 -29.27 -1.43
C ALA A 309 -8.07 -29.59 -0.02
N GLU A 310 -8.80 -30.70 0.18
CA GLU A 310 -9.48 -31.01 1.45
C GLU A 310 -8.63 -30.78 2.72
N ASN A 311 -7.30 -30.98 2.66
CA ASN A 311 -6.42 -30.95 3.83
C ASN A 311 -5.18 -30.03 3.72
N GLN A 312 -4.95 -29.33 2.60
CA GLN A 312 -3.79 -28.43 2.45
C GLN A 312 -3.97 -27.41 1.32
N ILE A 313 -3.30 -26.27 1.44
CA ILE A 313 -3.08 -25.35 0.30
C ILE A 313 -1.77 -25.73 -0.36
N VAL A 314 -1.75 -25.81 -1.70
CA VAL A 314 -0.53 -26.07 -2.49
C VAL A 314 -0.26 -24.88 -3.37
N ILE A 315 0.77 -24.10 -3.01
CA ILE A 315 1.16 -22.89 -3.74
C ILE A 315 2.30 -23.21 -4.71
N SER A 316 2.35 -22.49 -5.84
CA SER A 316 3.50 -22.54 -6.76
C SER A 316 4.74 -21.94 -6.09
N ALA A 317 5.91 -22.47 -6.42
CA ALA A 317 7.20 -21.97 -5.98
C ALA A 317 7.89 -21.06 -7.01
N ASP A 318 7.23 -20.71 -8.12
CA ASP A 318 7.82 -19.91 -9.21
C ASP A 318 8.41 -18.58 -8.70
N ALA A 319 7.80 -17.99 -7.67
CA ALA A 319 8.30 -16.77 -7.05
C ALA A 319 9.70 -16.93 -6.41
N LEU A 320 10.15 -18.17 -6.16
CA LEU A 320 11.47 -18.52 -5.62
C LEU A 320 12.53 -18.80 -6.69
N HIS A 321 12.16 -18.89 -7.97
CA HIS A 321 13.07 -19.14 -9.09
C HIS A 321 13.64 -17.83 -9.64
N ARG A 322 14.41 -17.15 -8.80
CA ARG A 322 15.02 -15.86 -9.13
C ARG A 322 16.54 -15.96 -9.01
N ASP A 323 17.26 -15.51 -10.04
CA ASP A 323 18.72 -15.43 -10.01
C ASP A 323 19.19 -14.68 -8.75
N SER A 324 20.18 -15.24 -8.05
CA SER A 324 20.75 -14.68 -6.80
C SER A 324 19.82 -14.69 -5.57
N LEU A 325 18.70 -15.41 -5.60
CA LEU A 325 17.86 -15.58 -4.41
C LEU A 325 18.62 -16.40 -3.36
N MET A 326 18.96 -15.77 -2.24
CA MET A 326 19.55 -16.42 -1.07
C MET A 326 19.02 -15.70 0.15
N GLY A 327 18.39 -16.41 1.07
CA GLY A 327 17.69 -15.76 2.18
C GLY A 327 16.89 -16.70 3.06
N HIS A 328 15.91 -16.12 3.76
CA HIS A 328 15.00 -16.82 4.64
C HIS A 328 13.56 -16.73 4.11
N LEU A 329 12.90 -17.87 4.02
CA LEU A 329 11.49 -17.98 3.68
C LEU A 329 10.67 -18.17 4.96
N ARG A 330 9.56 -17.44 5.07
CA ARG A 330 8.53 -17.62 6.09
C ARG A 330 7.18 -17.77 5.43
N LEU A 331 6.43 -18.77 5.87
CA LEU A 331 5.03 -18.94 5.48
C LEU A 331 4.13 -18.53 6.63
N VAL A 332 3.11 -17.75 6.32
CA VAL A 332 2.09 -17.34 7.28
C VAL A 332 0.76 -17.93 6.80
N ALA A 333 0.24 -18.89 7.56
CA ALA A 333 -1.02 -19.54 7.28
C ALA A 333 -2.13 -18.95 8.16
N ARG A 334 -3.32 -18.82 7.57
CA ARG A 334 -4.51 -18.31 8.25
C ARG A 334 -5.52 -19.44 8.41
N ALA A 335 -6.07 -19.61 9.61
CA ALA A 335 -7.10 -20.62 9.89
C ALA A 335 -8.16 -20.03 10.83
N GLY A 336 -9.29 -19.62 10.28
CA GLY A 336 -10.32 -18.85 10.97
C GLY A 336 -9.76 -17.54 11.52
N SER A 337 -9.83 -17.38 12.85
CA SER A 337 -9.25 -16.23 13.56
C SER A 337 -7.76 -16.39 13.86
N ARG A 338 -7.15 -17.55 13.59
CA ARG A 338 -5.76 -17.85 13.94
C ARG A 338 -4.80 -17.44 12.83
N THR A 339 -3.60 -17.03 13.26
CA THR A 339 -2.44 -16.78 12.43
C THR A 339 -1.34 -17.71 12.91
N LEU A 340 -0.76 -18.48 11.99
CA LEU A 340 0.35 -19.39 12.27
C LEU A 340 1.51 -19.00 11.39
N GLN A 341 2.69 -18.86 12.00
CA GLN A 341 3.92 -18.61 11.28
C GLN A 341 4.74 -19.89 11.26
N SER A 342 5.29 -20.24 10.10
CA SER A 342 6.25 -21.33 10.01
C SER A 342 7.56 -20.95 10.71
N SER A 343 8.40 -21.96 10.95
CA SER A 343 9.83 -21.73 11.12
C SER A 343 10.40 -20.96 9.92
N LEU A 344 11.54 -20.29 10.12
CA LEU A 344 12.32 -19.73 9.02
C LEU A 344 13.04 -20.86 8.27
N TYR A 345 12.88 -20.90 6.96
CA TYR A 345 13.58 -21.84 6.08
C TYR A 345 14.69 -21.10 5.33
N ASN A 346 15.94 -21.57 5.39
CA ASN A 346 16.98 -20.99 4.56
C ASN A 346 16.81 -21.51 3.14
N VAL A 347 16.71 -20.61 2.17
CA VAL A 347 16.46 -20.94 0.77
C VAL A 347 17.53 -20.30 -0.11
N ILE A 348 17.99 -21.04 -1.11
CA ILE A 348 18.95 -20.56 -2.09
C ILE A 348 18.57 -21.06 -3.48
N TYR A 349 18.54 -20.17 -4.46
CA TYR A 349 18.38 -20.53 -5.86
C TYR A 349 19.73 -20.91 -6.44
N GLN A 350 19.85 -22.15 -6.89
CA GLN A 350 21.01 -22.70 -7.59
C GLN A 350 20.51 -23.47 -8.81
N PRO A 351 20.62 -22.87 -10.02
CA PRO A 351 20.18 -23.49 -11.27
C PRO A 351 21.12 -24.61 -11.78
#